data_AF-V6RX52-F1
#
_entry.id   AF-V6RX52-F1
#
_cell.length_a   1.000
_cell.length_b   1.000
_cell.length_c   1.000
_cell.angle_alpha   90.00
_cell.angle_beta   90.00
_cell.angle_gamma   90.00
#
_symmetry.space_group_name_H-M   'P 1'
#
loop_
_entity.id
_entity.type
_entity.pdbx_description
1 polymer ?
#
loop_
_entity_poly.entity_id
_entity_poly.type
_entity_poly.pdbx_seq_one_letter_code
_entity_poly.pdbx_strand_id
1 'polypeptide(L)'
;MDKRKKENKTELSDDLKSGIENLSGLSTDDVKTHFNSDKPAQLKSQTYAQGSAIHLEDGKEKHMPHETWRVVQQKQGRVQPTKQLNDKTIITDNQKLEEEADKIALKNISKETTDSINP
;
A
#
# COMPACT_ATOMS: atom_id res chain seq x y z
N MET A 1 16.39 -16.50 19.08
CA MET A 1 16.69 -15.44 18.08
C MET A 1 15.66 -14.35 18.27
N ASP A 2 16.01 -13.31 19.03
CA ASP A 2 15.17 -12.13 19.24
C ASP A 2 14.96 -11.37 17.93
N LYS A 3 13.79 -11.55 17.30
CA LYS A 3 13.30 -10.60 16.30
C LYS A 3 12.97 -9.31 17.05
N ARG A 4 13.97 -8.45 17.28
CA ARG A 4 13.72 -7.06 17.67
C ARG A 4 12.83 -6.47 16.58
N LYS A 5 11.54 -6.29 16.86
CA LYS A 5 10.62 -5.52 16.01
C LYS A 5 11.31 -4.18 15.77
N LYS A 6 11.78 -3.97 14.53
CA LYS A 6 12.33 -2.69 14.10
C LYS A 6 11.20 -1.68 14.30
N GLU A 7 11.45 -0.60 15.04
CA GLU A 7 10.43 0.41 15.32
C GLU A 7 9.71 0.79 14.02
N ASN A 8 8.40 0.60 14.00
CA ASN A 8 7.62 0.93 12.83
C ASN A 8 7.36 2.43 12.81
N LYS A 9 8.16 3.14 12.00
CA LYS A 9 8.09 4.59 11.82
C LYS A 9 7.19 4.98 10.65
N THR A 10 6.48 4.02 10.08
CA THR A 10 5.49 4.27 9.02
C THR A 10 4.10 4.27 9.64
N GLU A 11 3.16 4.85 8.92
CA GLU A 11 1.73 4.85 9.27
C GLU A 11 1.05 3.51 8.92
N LEU A 12 1.83 2.46 8.60
CA LEU A 12 1.32 1.12 8.36
C LEU A 12 1.24 0.38 9.69
N SER A 13 0.24 -0.48 9.88
CA SER A 13 0.23 -1.39 11.03
C SER A 13 1.43 -2.36 10.94
N ASP A 14 1.92 -2.82 12.10
CA ASP A 14 3.02 -3.79 12.17
C ASP A 14 2.71 -5.08 11.38
N ASP A 15 1.46 -5.52 11.40
CA ASP A 15 1.03 -6.75 10.75
C ASP A 15 0.93 -6.57 9.25
N LEU A 16 0.39 -5.43 8.78
CA LEU A 16 0.40 -5.11 7.36
C LEU A 16 1.83 -5.01 6.85
N LYS A 17 2.68 -4.26 7.55
CA LYS A 17 4.08 -4.06 7.18
C LYS A 17 4.80 -5.40 7.10
N SER A 18 4.81 -6.17 8.19
CA SER A 18 5.51 -7.44 8.23
C SER A 18 4.93 -8.45 7.23
N GLY A 19 3.60 -8.46 7.03
CA GLY A 19 2.94 -9.28 6.03
C GLY A 19 3.44 -8.98 4.61
N ILE A 20 3.46 -7.71 4.24
CA ILE A 20 3.90 -7.24 2.92
C ILE A 20 5.40 -7.48 2.73
N GLU A 21 6.24 -7.17 3.71
CA GLU A 21 7.70 -7.38 3.62
C GLU A 21 8.03 -8.87 3.50
N ASN A 22 7.36 -9.74 4.25
CA ASN A 22 7.55 -11.19 4.16
C ASN A 22 7.11 -11.75 2.79
N LEU A 23 6.03 -11.22 2.22
CA LEU A 23 5.53 -11.66 0.91
C LEU A 23 6.37 -11.15 -0.26
N SER A 24 6.91 -9.94 -0.15
CA SER A 24 7.62 -9.26 -1.24
C SER A 24 9.14 -9.43 -1.19
N GLY A 25 9.71 -9.71 -0.01
CA GLY A 25 11.14 -9.65 0.24
C GLY A 25 11.72 -8.23 0.22
N LEU A 26 10.87 -7.20 0.16
CA LEU A 26 11.26 -5.80 0.08
C LEU A 26 10.82 -5.05 1.33
N SER A 27 11.65 -4.12 1.79
CA SER A 27 11.26 -3.27 2.92
C SER A 27 10.27 -2.19 2.49
N THR A 28 9.34 -1.88 3.40
CA THR A 28 8.37 -0.79 3.30
C THR A 28 8.62 0.30 4.35
N ASP A 29 9.80 0.33 4.98
CA ASP A 29 10.22 1.33 5.99
C ASP A 29 10.18 2.79 5.50
N ASP A 30 10.28 2.99 4.20
CA ASP A 30 10.27 4.29 3.51
C ASP A 30 8.87 4.71 3.05
N VAL A 31 7.84 3.88 3.29
CA VAL A 31 6.46 4.19 2.93
C VAL A 31 5.93 5.32 3.79
N LYS A 32 5.37 6.34 3.13
CA LYS A 32 4.75 7.50 3.76
C LYS A 32 3.30 7.57 3.34
N THR A 33 2.39 7.51 4.31
CA THR A 33 0.96 7.67 4.05
C THR A 33 0.51 9.10 4.35
N HIS A 34 -0.24 9.65 3.42
CA HIS A 34 -0.92 10.93 3.52
C HIS A 34 -2.42 10.68 3.61
N PHE A 35 -2.95 10.70 4.83
CA PHE A 35 -4.39 10.64 5.09
C PHE A 35 -5.07 11.96 4.75
N ASN A 36 -6.38 11.90 4.48
CA ASN A 36 -7.20 13.05 4.12
C ASN A 36 -6.55 13.92 3.03
N SER A 37 -6.02 13.26 2.00
CA SER A 37 -5.34 13.93 0.90
C SER A 37 -6.32 14.29 -0.20
N ASP A 38 -6.29 15.52 -0.68
CA ASP A 38 -7.09 15.97 -1.83
C ASP A 38 -6.52 15.52 -3.19
N LYS A 39 -5.32 14.92 -3.20
CA LYS A 39 -4.63 14.54 -4.42
C LYS A 39 -5.31 13.42 -5.22
N PRO A 40 -5.86 12.35 -4.61
CA PRO A 40 -6.53 11.30 -5.37
C PRO A 40 -7.68 11.84 -6.24
N ALA A 41 -8.41 12.84 -5.76
CA ALA A 41 -9.51 13.47 -6.50
C ALA A 41 -9.06 14.10 -7.83
N GLN A 42 -7.83 14.61 -7.89
CA GLN A 42 -7.24 15.16 -9.13
C GLN A 42 -7.05 14.09 -10.21
N LEU A 43 -6.89 12.83 -9.79
CA LEU A 43 -6.77 11.66 -10.66
C LEU A 43 -8.10 10.94 -10.86
N LYS A 44 -9.22 11.49 -10.35
CA LYS A 44 -10.53 10.84 -10.27
C LYS A 44 -10.48 9.49 -9.55
N SER A 45 -9.61 9.37 -8.55
CA SER A 45 -9.47 8.20 -7.67
C SER A 45 -9.75 8.58 -6.22
N GLN A 46 -10.00 7.59 -5.38
CA GLN A 46 -10.14 7.76 -3.92
C GLN A 46 -8.80 7.53 -3.21
N THR A 47 -7.91 6.74 -3.82
CA THR A 47 -6.60 6.39 -3.29
C THR A 47 -5.60 6.28 -4.44
N TYR A 48 -4.31 6.48 -4.16
CA TYR A 48 -3.24 6.05 -5.07
C TYR A 48 -1.89 5.94 -4.36
N ALA A 49 -1.02 5.10 -4.92
CA ALA A 49 0.39 5.00 -4.54
C ALA A 49 1.31 5.53 -5.66
N GLN A 50 2.34 6.29 -5.29
CA GLN A 50 3.37 6.78 -6.20
C GLN A 50 4.74 6.77 -5.52
N GLY A 51 5.68 5.99 -6.06
CA GLY A 51 6.94 5.69 -5.41
C GLY A 51 6.67 5.03 -4.06
N SER A 52 7.13 5.66 -2.98
CA SER A 52 6.87 5.22 -1.60
C SER A 52 5.81 6.08 -0.90
N ALA A 53 5.10 6.96 -1.61
CA ALA A 53 4.02 7.77 -1.05
C ALA A 53 2.66 7.12 -1.35
N ILE A 54 1.81 7.03 -0.32
CA ILE A 54 0.41 6.60 -0.42
C ILE A 54 -0.47 7.79 -0.08
N HIS A 55 -1.46 8.08 -0.90
CA HIS A 55 -2.43 9.13 -0.69
C HIS A 55 -3.82 8.53 -0.57
N LEU A 56 -4.51 8.83 0.53
CA LEU A 56 -5.85 8.33 0.82
C LEU A 56 -6.80 9.50 1.04
N GLU A 57 -7.96 9.45 0.41
CA GLU A 57 -9.12 10.26 0.81
C GLU A 57 -9.60 9.83 2.20
N ASP A 58 -10.30 10.73 2.90
CA ASP A 58 -10.89 10.46 4.21
C ASP A 58 -11.78 9.20 4.20
N GLY A 59 -11.60 8.32 5.19
CA GLY A 59 -12.35 7.07 5.31
C GLY A 59 -11.96 5.95 4.33
N LYS A 60 -10.80 6.06 3.67
CA LYS A 60 -10.28 5.06 2.71
C LYS A 60 -9.10 4.24 3.23
N GLU A 61 -8.87 4.23 4.53
CA GLU A 61 -7.78 3.51 5.20
C GLU A 61 -7.84 2.00 4.94
N LYS A 62 -9.04 1.45 4.72
CA LYS A 62 -9.22 0.04 4.33
C LYS A 62 -8.52 -0.35 3.01
N HIS A 63 -8.19 0.63 2.16
CA HIS A 63 -7.44 0.41 0.92
C HIS A 63 -5.93 0.43 1.13
N MET A 64 -5.45 0.76 2.33
CA MET A 64 -4.02 0.80 2.66
C MET A 64 -3.27 -0.49 2.27
N PRO A 65 -3.80 -1.70 2.52
CA PRO A 65 -3.09 -2.93 2.13
C PRO A 65 -2.90 -3.05 0.61
N HIS A 66 -3.90 -2.59 -0.15
CA HIS A 66 -3.85 -2.55 -1.62
C HIS A 66 -2.78 -1.59 -2.10
N GLU A 67 -2.83 -0.33 -1.65
CA GLU A 67 -1.88 0.70 -2.07
C GLU A 67 -0.44 0.39 -1.64
N THR A 68 -0.26 -0.24 -0.48
CA THR A 68 1.06 -0.69 -0.02
C THR A 68 1.62 -1.77 -0.94
N TRP A 69 0.80 -2.68 -1.45
CA TRP A 69 1.24 -3.66 -2.45
C TRP A 69 1.56 -3.00 -3.79
N ARG A 70 0.85 -1.94 -4.17
CA ARG A 70 1.18 -1.16 -5.38
C ARG A 70 2.56 -0.50 -5.25
N VAL A 71 2.95 -0.02 -4.07
CA VAL A 71 4.34 0.45 -3.81
C VAL A 71 5.34 -0.68 -4.08
N VAL A 72 5.08 -1.90 -3.57
CA VAL A 72 5.94 -3.07 -3.83
C VAL A 72 6.07 -3.35 -5.33
N GLN A 73 4.97 -3.34 -6.07
CA GLN A 73 4.97 -3.55 -7.52
C GLN A 73 5.81 -2.49 -8.26
N GLN A 74 5.72 -1.22 -7.84
CA GLN A 74 6.53 -0.13 -8.38
C GLN A 74 8.02 -0.34 -8.08
N LYS A 75 8.36 -0.71 -6.84
CA LYS A 75 9.75 -1.03 -6.44
C LYS A 75 10.35 -2.21 -7.19
N GLN A 76 9.52 -3.19 -7.55
CA GLN A 76 9.94 -4.33 -8.36
C GLN A 76 10.08 -3.99 -9.86
N GLY A 77 9.77 -2.75 -10.27
CA GLY A 77 9.80 -2.34 -11.67
C GLY A 77 8.74 -3.01 -12.54
N ARG A 78 7.69 -3.58 -11.92
CA ARG A 78 6.61 -4.28 -12.65
C ARG A 78 5.55 -3.32 -13.19
N VAL A 79 5.45 -2.14 -12.60
CA VAL A 79 4.53 -1.08 -13.00
C VAL A 79 5.14 -0.31 -14.17
N GLN A 80 4.60 -0.52 -15.37
CA GLN A 80 4.94 0.31 -16.51
C GLN A 80 4.10 1.60 -16.46
N PRO A 81 4.68 2.78 -16.72
CA PRO A 81 3.93 4.02 -16.81
C PRO A 81 3.06 3.98 -18.09
N THR A 82 1.83 3.50 -17.98
CA THR A 82 0.91 3.47 -19.12
C THR A 82 0.20 4.81 -19.29
N LYS A 83 0.04 5.57 -18.19
CA LYS A 83 -0.45 6.95 -18.21
C LYS A 83 0.35 7.79 -17.22
N GLN A 84 1.07 8.79 -17.73
CA GLN A 84 1.67 9.84 -16.93
C GLN A 84 0.70 11.02 -16.94
N LEU A 85 0.05 11.29 -15.81
CA LEU A 85 -0.72 12.52 -15.64
C LEU A 85 0.23 13.70 -15.47
N ASN A 86 -0.26 14.93 -15.69
CA ASN A 86 0.54 16.16 -15.69
C ASN A 86 1.42 16.32 -14.42
N ASP A 87 1.02 15.71 -13.31
CA ASP A 87 1.71 15.74 -12.02
C ASP A 87 2.75 14.62 -11.83
N LYS A 88 3.16 13.95 -12.92
CA LYS A 88 4.13 12.83 -12.94
C LYS A 88 3.66 11.58 -12.19
N THR A 89 2.38 11.47 -11.87
CA THR A 89 1.82 10.26 -11.28
C THR A 89 1.83 9.12 -12.29
N ILE A 90 2.50 8.03 -11.92
CA ILE A 90 2.61 6.80 -12.69
C ILE A 90 1.38 5.96 -12.38
N ILE A 91 0.49 5.82 -13.35
CA ILE A 91 -0.67 4.93 -13.26
C ILE A 91 -0.43 3.73 -14.20
N THR A 92 -0.73 2.53 -13.70
CA THR A 92 -0.81 1.29 -14.47
C THR A 92 -2.27 0.87 -14.62
N ASP A 93 -2.63 0.36 -15.79
CA ASP A 93 -3.91 -0.27 -16.12
C ASP A 93 -3.80 -1.80 -16.26
N ASN A 94 -2.68 -2.37 -15.81
CA ASN A 94 -2.48 -3.81 -15.84
C ASN A 94 -3.36 -4.53 -14.82
N GLN A 95 -4.47 -5.10 -15.30
CA GLN A 95 -5.44 -5.85 -14.50
C GLN A 95 -4.81 -6.95 -13.64
N LYS A 96 -3.77 -7.64 -14.12
CA LYS A 96 -3.10 -8.70 -13.33
C LYS A 96 -2.42 -8.17 -12.08
N LEU A 97 -1.86 -6.96 -12.16
CA LEU A 97 -1.23 -6.30 -11.01
C LEU A 97 -2.28 -5.82 -10.01
N GLU A 98 -3.42 -5.31 -10.49
CA GLU A 98 -4.53 -4.92 -9.61
C GLU A 98 -5.13 -6.14 -8.88
N GLU A 99 -5.39 -7.24 -9.59
CA GLU A 99 -5.88 -8.48 -8.98
C GLU A 99 -4.91 -9.06 -7.94
N GLU A 100 -3.60 -8.89 -8.15
CA GLU A 100 -2.58 -9.30 -7.19
C GLU A 100 -2.64 -8.43 -5.93
N ALA A 101 -2.76 -7.10 -6.11
CA ALA A 101 -2.91 -6.16 -5.01
C ALA A 101 -4.18 -6.45 -4.20
N ASP A 102 -5.31 -6.73 -4.85
CA ASP A 102 -6.56 -7.10 -4.19
C ASP A 102 -6.40 -8.38 -3.34
N LYS A 103 -5.79 -9.43 -3.91
CA LYS A 103 -5.58 -10.71 -3.22
C LYS A 103 -4.69 -10.56 -2.00
N ILE A 104 -3.63 -9.76 -2.09
CA ILE A 104 -2.75 -9.50 -0.95
C ILE A 104 -3.45 -8.60 0.07
N ALA A 105 -4.23 -7.61 -0.37
CA ALA A 105 -4.98 -6.75 0.52
C ALA A 105 -5.96 -7.57 1.38
N LEU A 106 -6.77 -8.42 0.75
CA LEU A 106 -7.72 -9.30 1.44
C LEU A 106 -7.04 -10.21 2.48
N LYS A 107 -5.86 -10.76 2.15
CA LYS A 107 -5.08 -11.62 3.07
C LYS A 107 -4.55 -10.87 4.29
N ASN A 108 -4.30 -9.57 4.18
CA ASN A 108 -3.80 -8.76 5.29
C ASN A 108 -4.95 -8.18 6.12
N ILE A 109 -6.05 -7.76 5.49
CA ILE A 109 -7.29 -7.37 6.18
C ILE A 109 -7.79 -8.52 7.07
N SER A 110 -7.79 -9.76 6.56
CA SER A 110 -8.21 -10.92 7.36
C SER A 110 -7.32 -11.18 8.57
N LYS A 111 -6.06 -10.73 8.56
CA LYS A 111 -5.15 -10.86 9.71
C LYS A 111 -5.38 -9.74 10.73
N GLU A 112 -5.61 -8.51 10.29
CA GLU A 112 -5.93 -7.40 11.20
C GLU A 112 -7.25 -7.62 11.96
N THR A 113 -8.25 -8.22 11.31
CA THR A 113 -9.54 -8.52 11.96
C THR A 113 -9.43 -9.61 13.02
N THR A 114 -8.49 -10.56 12.89
CA THR A 114 -8.35 -11.67 13.85
C THR A 114 -7.66 -11.27 15.15
N ASP A 115 -6.82 -10.23 15.15
CA ASP A 115 -6.14 -9.75 16.37
C ASP A 115 -6.89 -8.59 17.06
N SER A 116 -7.91 -8.01 16.42
CA SER A 116 -8.80 -7.00 17.03
C SER A 116 -9.96 -7.60 17.84
N ILE A 117 -10.06 -8.92 17.91
CA ILE A 117 -11.02 -9.64 18.76
C ILE A 117 -10.22 -10.48 19.76
N ASN A 118 -9.85 -9.87 20.88
CA ASN A 118 -9.62 -10.63 22.10
C ASN A 118 -10.22 -9.85 23.29
N PRO A 119 -11.18 -10.44 24.04
CA PRO A 119 -11.78 -9.84 25.23
C PRO A 119 -10.82 -9.75 26.42
#